data_AF-A0A3D5V0K1-F1
#
_entry.id   AF-A0A3D5V0K1-F1
#
_cell.length_a   1.000
_cell.length_b   1.000
_cell.length_c   1.000
_cell.angle_alpha   90.00
_cell.angle_beta   90.00
_cell.angle_gamma   90.00
#
_symmetry.space_group_name_H-M   'P 1'
#
loop_
_entity.id
_entity.type
_entity.pdbx_description
1 polymer ?
#
loop_
_entity_poly.entity_id
_entity_poly.type
_entity_poly.pdbx_seq_one_letter_code
_entity_poly.pdbx_strand_id
1 'polypeptide(L)' 'GSGGESKDGWIEFGPPPPEFEAVFEPQTVTYEPREGDAFFFPSYLFHRTLPFTGEERRISLAFDVKPTSWR' A
#
# COMPACT_ATOMS: atom_id res chain seq x y z
N GLY A 1 10.38 0.60 14.57
CA GLY A 1 10.26 2.07 14.69
C GLY A 1 9.65 2.42 16.04
N SER A 2 10.28 3.31 16.81
CA SER A 2 9.86 3.69 18.15
C SER A 2 8.86 4.86 18.15
N GLY A 3 7.62 4.57 18.55
CA GLY A 3 6.71 5.43 19.32
C GLY A 3 6.44 6.87 18.86
N GLY A 4 5.34 7.05 18.12
CA GLY A 4 4.60 8.32 17.99
C GLY A 4 4.04 8.55 16.59
N GLU A 5 2.77 8.21 16.35
CA GLU A 5 1.90 8.56 15.19
C GLU A 5 2.47 8.49 13.75
N SER A 6 3.69 8.01 13.50
CA SER A 6 4.21 7.86 12.14
C SER A 6 3.64 6.60 11.49
N LYS A 7 3.05 6.76 10.30
CA LYS A 7 2.58 5.65 9.45
C LYS A 7 3.71 5.13 8.57
N ASP A 8 4.93 5.11 9.10
CA ASP A 8 6.13 4.78 8.34
C ASP A 8 6.06 3.36 7.80
N GLY A 9 6.19 3.22 6.48
CA GLY A 9 6.13 1.92 5.81
C GLY A 9 4.75 1.26 5.79
N TRP A 10 3.68 1.97 6.19
CA TRP A 10 2.32 1.48 6.05
C TRP A 10 1.92 1.39 4.58
N ILE A 11 0.99 0.49 4.25
CA ILE A 11 0.38 0.46 2.92
C ILE A 11 -0.82 1.41 2.90
N GLU A 12 -0.84 2.29 1.91
CA GLU A 12 -1.92 3.25 1.66
C GLU A 12 -2.66 2.87 0.38
N PHE A 13 -3.98 2.89 0.42
CA PHE A 13 -4.87 2.69 -0.72
C PHE A 13 -5.70 3.95 -0.98
N GLY A 14 -5.92 4.27 -2.26
CA GLY A 14 -6.88 5.29 -2.69
C GLY A 14 -6.29 6.46 -3.47
N PRO A 15 -5.33 7.23 -2.91
CA PRO A 15 -4.75 8.37 -3.59
C PRO A 15 -4.13 7.98 -4.93
N PRO A 16 -4.49 8.68 -6.02
CA PRO A 16 -3.83 8.47 -7.29
C PRO A 16 -2.37 8.97 -7.22
N PRO A 17 -1.51 8.51 -8.14
CA PRO A 17 -0.13 8.97 -8.21
C PRO A 17 -0.06 10.50 -8.49
N PRO A 18 1.01 11.20 -8.06
CA PRO A 18 1.11 12.66 -8.14
C PRO A 18 0.95 13.25 -9.55
N GLU A 19 1.23 12.46 -10.59
CA GLU A 19 1.09 12.87 -11.99
C GLU A 19 -0.37 12.89 -12.46
N PHE A 20 -1.31 12.41 -11.64
CA PHE A 20 -2.74 12.40 -11.93
C PHE A 20 -3.42 13.63 -11.32
N GLU A 21 -3.94 14.51 -12.18
CA GLU A 21 -4.75 15.66 -11.75
C GLU A 21 -6.14 15.21 -11.31
N ALA A 22 -6.24 14.75 -10.05
CA ALA A 22 -7.50 14.35 -9.46
C ALA A 22 -8.40 15.58 -9.25
N VAL A 23 -9.60 15.57 -9.85
CA VAL A 23 -10.66 16.56 -9.62
C VAL A 23 -11.64 16.11 -8.52
N PHE A 24 -11.23 15.17 -7.69
CA PHE A 24 -12.02 14.60 -6.60
C PHE A 24 -11.14 14.42 -5.36
N GLU A 25 -11.78 14.43 -4.19
CA GLU A 25 -11.11 14.11 -2.93
C GLU A 25 -10.91 12.58 -2.81
N PRO A 26 -9.66 12.08 -2.74
CA PRO A 26 -9.41 10.64 -2.70
C PRO A 26 -9.82 10.04 -1.35
N GLN A 27 -10.60 8.97 -1.38
CA GLN A 27 -10.85 8.16 -0.18
C GLN A 27 -9.60 7.36 0.18
N THR A 28 -8.98 7.71 1.31
CA THR A 28 -7.70 7.13 1.72
C THR A 28 -7.89 6.17 2.89
N VAL A 29 -7.31 4.97 2.76
CA VAL A 29 -7.24 3.99 3.85
C VAL A 29 -5.81 3.50 4.00
N THR A 30 -5.33 3.38 5.24
CA THR A 30 -3.97 2.97 5.55
C THR A 30 -3.96 1.77 6.50
N TYR A 31 -3.10 0.79 6.25
CA TYR A 31 -2.93 -0.38 7.11
C TYR A 31 -1.47 -0.52 7.56
N GLU A 32 -1.29 -0.80 8.85
CA GLU A 32 0.00 -1.20 9.42
C GLU A 32 0.32 -2.63 8.98
N PRO A 33 1.40 -2.87 8.22
CA PRO A 33 1.81 -4.22 7.88
C PRO A 33 2.54 -4.85 9.06
N ARG A 34 2.10 -6.04 9.46
CA ARG A 34 2.79 -6.87 10.45
C ARG A 34 3.44 -8.07 9.78
N GLU A 35 4.46 -8.63 10.41
CA GLU A 35 5.08 -9.85 9.92
C GLU A 35 4.04 -10.96 9.82
N GLY A 36 3.96 -11.60 8.65
CA GLY A 36 2.98 -12.64 8.35
C GLY A 36 1.67 -12.14 7.74
N ASP A 37 1.40 -10.83 7.70
CA ASP A 37 0.22 -10.30 7.03
C ASP A 37 0.28 -10.48 5.51
N ALA A 38 -0.87 -10.77 4.92
CA ALA A 38 -1.06 -10.79 3.47
C ALA A 38 -2.24 -9.89 3.08
N PHE A 39 -1.98 -8.91 2.21
CA PHE A 39 -2.99 -8.02 1.67
C PHE A 39 -3.42 -8.50 0.28
N PHE A 40 -4.73 -8.73 0.11
CA PHE A 40 -5.32 -9.05 -1.18
C PHE A 40 -6.23 -7.91 -1.59
N PHE A 41 -6.00 -7.37 -2.78
CA PHE A 41 -6.78 -6.26 -3.31
C PHE A 41 -6.83 -6.34 -4.85
N PRO A 42 -7.88 -5.81 -5.49
CA PRO A 42 -7.93 -5.72 -6.94
C PRO A 42 -6.77 -4.90 -7.49
N SER A 43 -6.08 -5.40 -8.52
CA SER A 43 -4.85 -4.78 -9.04
C SER A 43 -5.05 -3.37 -9.62
N TYR A 44 -6.29 -2.95 -9.86
CA TYR A 44 -6.62 -1.61 -10.35
C TYR A 44 -6.71 -0.55 -9.24
N LEU A 45 -6.63 -0.92 -7.96
CA LEU A 45 -6.64 0.05 -6.87
C LEU A 45 -5.27 0.74 -6.77
N PHE A 46 -5.28 2.07 -6.73
CA PHE A 46 -4.09 2.84 -6.41
C PHE A 46 -3.61 2.50 -5.01
N HIS A 47 -2.31 2.21 -4.89
CA HIS A 47 -1.68 1.90 -3.62
C HIS A 47 -0.21 2.30 -3.62
N ARG A 48 0.31 2.62 -2.44
CA ARG A 48 1.74 2.87 -2.22
C ARG A 48 2.18 2.40 -0.84
N THR A 49 3.46 2.13 -0.70
CA THR A 49 4.08 2.03 0.63
C THR A 49 4.50 3.44 1.04
N LEU A 50 4.03 3.91 2.19
CA LEU A 50 4.45 5.20 2.73
C LEU A 50 5.95 5.18 3.02
N PRO A 51 6.67 6.31 2.81
CA PRO A 51 8.08 6.41 3.15
C PRO A 51 8.31 5.94 4.59
N PHE A 52 9.38 5.19 4.80
CA PHE A 52 9.77 4.73 6.13
C PHE A 52 11.19 5.20 6.40
N THR A 53 11.42 5.73 7.60
CA THR A 53 12.75 6.10 8.07
C THR A 53 13.10 5.19 9.23
N GLY A 54 13.81 4.10 8.93
CA GLY A 54 14.29 3.16 9.93
C GLY A 54 15.56 2.46 9.46
N GLU A 55 16.42 2.12 10.41
CA GLU A 55 17.66 1.38 10.12
C GLU A 55 17.40 -0.12 9.92
N GLU A 56 16.24 -0.60 10.36
CA GLU A 56 15.83 -2.00 10.20
C GLU A 56 15.39 -2.28 8.77
N ARG A 57 15.81 -3.45 8.26
CA ARG A 57 15.46 -3.88 6.90
C ARG A 57 14.03 -4.41 6.84
N ARG A 58 13.17 -3.72 6.10
CA ARG A 58 11.82 -4.20 5.76
C ARG A 58 11.85 -4.91 4.40
N ILE A 59 11.28 -6.11 4.33
CA ILE A 59 11.13 -6.88 3.09
C ILE A 59 9.64 -7.15 2.89
N SER A 60 9.12 -6.87 1.69
CA SER A 60 7.77 -7.24 1.27
C SER A 60 7.82 -7.92 -0.09
N LEU A 61 6.98 -8.92 -0.30
CA LEU A 61 6.83 -9.63 -1.58
C LEU A 61 5.47 -9.26 -2.19
N ALA A 62 5.49 -8.66 -3.39
CA ALA A 62 4.28 -8.38 -4.16
C ALA A 62 4.24 -9.27 -5.40
N PHE A 63 3.06 -9.80 -5.72
CA PHE A 63 2.80 -10.59 -6.91
C PHE A 63 1.34 -10.43 -7.35
N ASP A 64 1.10 -10.62 -8.65
CA ASP A 64 -0.24 -10.60 -9.21
C ASP A 64 -0.78 -12.02 -9.40
N VAL A 65 -2.04 -12.22 -9.05
CA VAL A 65 -2.78 -13.43 -9.39
C VAL A 65 -3.69 -13.13 -10.57
N LYS A 66 -3.52 -13.86 -11.67
CA LYS A 66 -4.36 -13.74 -12.86
C LYS A 66 -5.20 -15.01 -13.05
N PRO A 67 -6.46 -14.89 -13.47
CA PRO A 67 -7.27 -16.06 -13.77
C PRO A 67 -6.65 -16.84 -14.95
N THR A 68 -6.68 -18.16 -14.87
CA THR A 68 -6.22 -19.04 -15.96
C THR A 68 -7.24 -19.15 -17.10
N SER A 69 -8.48 -18.74 -16.86
CA SER A 69 -9.53 -18.56 -17.87
C SER A 69 -10.56 -17.54 -17.40
N TRP A 70 -11.20 -16.84 -18.34
CA TRP A 70 -12.22 -15.81 -18.06
C TRP A 70 -13.65 -16.33 -18.28
N ARG A 71 -13.83 -17.65 -18.24
CA ARG A 71 -15.08 -18.33 -18.60
C ARG A 71 -16.15 -18.19 -17.52
#